data_AF-A0A323UR11-F1
#
_entry.id   AF-A0A323UR11-F1
#
_cell.length_a   1.000
_cell.length_b   1.000
_cell.length_c   1.000
_cell.angle_alpha   90.00
_cell.angle_beta   90.00
_cell.angle_gamma   90.00
#
_symmetry.space_group_name_H-M   'P 1'
#
loop_
_entity.id
_entity.type
_entity.pdbx_description
1 polymer ?
#
loop_
_entity_poly.entity_id
_entity_poly.type
_entity_poly.pdbx_seq_one_letter_code
_entity_poly.pdbx_strand_id
1 'polypeptide(L)'
;FYKAVSDAHLANIIRVDLSSAEFTYDIDERALAHARMMDGKLLLVTNMPDHTPVEIVARYKALADIERGFRVLKSEIEIAPVYHR
;
A
#
# COMPACT_ATOMS: atom_id res chain seq x y z
N PHE A 1 20.58 -11.58 -15.06
CA PHE A 1 20.36 -10.29 -14.38
C PHE A 1 18.87 -9.94 -14.25
N TYR A 2 18.09 -9.94 -15.35
CA TYR A 2 16.64 -9.66 -15.30
C TYR A 2 15.87 -10.44 -14.22
N LYS A 3 16.13 -11.75 -14.10
CA LYS A 3 15.51 -12.59 -13.05
C LYS A 3 15.76 -12.06 -11.64
N ALA A 4 16.99 -11.65 -11.32
CA ALA A 4 17.33 -11.08 -10.02
C ALA A 4 16.64 -9.73 -9.76
N VAL A 5 16.55 -8.87 -10.79
CA VAL A 5 15.79 -7.60 -10.72
C VAL A 5 14.31 -7.85 -10.46
N SER A 6 13.74 -8.85 -11.13
CA SER A 6 12.34 -9.23 -10.93
C SER A 6 12.09 -9.83 -9.55
N ASP A 7 12.96 -10.72 -9.09
CA ASP A 7 12.84 -11.36 -7.76
C ASP A 7 12.99 -10.31 -6.64
N ALA A 8 13.79 -9.26 -6.87
CA ALA A 8 13.91 -8.11 -5.99
C ALA A 8 12.74 -7.11 -6.09
N HIS A 9 11.72 -7.37 -6.92
CA HIS A 9 10.59 -6.47 -7.18
C HIS A 9 11.01 -5.08 -7.72
N LEU A 10 12.18 -4.99 -8.37
CA LEU A 10 12.75 -3.77 -8.94
C LEU A 10 12.48 -3.62 -10.44
N ALA A 11 11.73 -4.54 -11.06
CA ALA A 11 11.48 -4.52 -12.51
C ALA A 11 10.76 -3.26 -13.01
N ASN A 12 10.05 -2.53 -12.13
CA ASN A 12 9.42 -1.26 -12.46
C ASN A 12 10.39 -0.06 -12.40
N ILE A 13 11.60 -0.24 -11.85
CA ILE A 13 12.63 0.79 -11.66
C ILE A 13 13.84 0.51 -12.55
N ILE A 14 14.33 -0.72 -12.59
CA ILE A 14 15.47 -1.14 -13.39
C ILE A 14 14.96 -1.83 -14.66
N ARG A 15 15.14 -1.18 -15.80
CA ARG A 15 14.77 -1.69 -17.12
C ARG A 15 15.97 -2.37 -17.76
N VAL A 16 15.92 -3.69 -17.85
CA VAL A 16 16.96 -4.48 -18.52
C VAL A 16 16.60 -4.60 -20.00
N ASP A 17 17.52 -4.25 -20.89
CA ASP A 17 17.36 -4.50 -22.32
C ASP A 17 17.73 -5.96 -22.61
N LEU A 18 16.72 -6.76 -22.96
CA LEU A 18 16.88 -8.17 -23.30
C LEU A 18 17.24 -8.40 -24.77
N SER A 19 17.18 -7.35 -25.60
CA SER A 19 17.40 -7.39 -27.03
C SER A 19 18.77 -6.87 -27.46
N SER A 20 19.47 -6.13 -26.59
CA SER A 20 20.83 -5.66 -26.82
C SER A 20 21.83 -6.82 -26.92
N ALA A 21 22.82 -6.67 -27.81
CA ALA A 21 23.91 -7.63 -27.97
C ALA A 21 24.87 -7.64 -26.77
N GLU A 22 24.94 -6.53 -26.05
CA GLU A 22 25.69 -6.39 -24.80
C GLU A 22 24.72 -6.18 -23.65
N PHE A 23 25.18 -6.46 -22.42
CA PHE A 23 24.35 -6.23 -21.25
C PHE A 23 24.11 -4.73 -21.05
N THR A 24 22.85 -4.30 -21.21
CA THR A 24 22.44 -2.90 -21.08
C THR A 24 21.22 -2.78 -20.17
N TYR A 25 21.19 -1.74 -19.35
CA TYR A 25 20.03 -1.41 -18.52
C TYR A 25 19.92 0.10 -18.32
N ASP A 26 18.69 0.55 -18.05
CA ASP A 26 18.37 1.92 -17.68
C ASP A 26 17.60 1.95 -16.36
N ILE A 27 17.68 3.08 -15.66
CA ILE A 27 16.87 3.36 -14.47
C ILE A 27 15.73 4.29 -14.86
N ASP A 28 14.50 3.89 -14.56
CA ASP A 28 13.37 4.82 -14.59
C ASP A 28 13.45 5.73 -13.37
N GLU A 29 14.10 6.88 -13.54
CA GLU A 29 14.29 7.89 -12.49
C GLU A 29 12.96 8.40 -11.91
N ARG A 30 11.89 8.41 -12.72
CA ARG A 30 10.56 8.82 -12.24
C ARG A 30 9.98 7.76 -11.30
N ALA A 31 10.08 6.48 -11.66
CA ALA A 31 9.65 5.38 -10.81
C ALA A 31 10.48 5.30 -9.52
N LEU A 32 11.80 5.52 -9.61
CA LEU A 32 12.70 5.58 -8.47
C LEU A 32 12.34 6.73 -7.52
N ALA A 33 12.12 7.94 -8.06
CA ALA A 33 11.72 9.10 -7.25
C ALA A 33 10.37 8.87 -6.55
N HIS A 34 9.41 8.26 -7.24
CA HIS A 34 8.11 7.93 -6.66
C HIS A 34 8.23 6.89 -5.54
N ALA A 35 8.99 5.81 -5.75
CA ALA A 35 9.24 4.81 -4.72
C ALA A 35 9.91 5.43 -3.47
N ARG A 36 10.93 6.28 -3.66
CA ARG A 36 11.57 7.04 -2.57
C ARG A 36 10.62 7.99 -1.86
N MET A 37 9.70 8.62 -2.60
CA MET A 37 8.70 9.50 -2.02
C MET A 37 7.74 8.74 -1.09
N MET A 38 7.42 7.48 -1.40
CA MET A 38 6.50 6.65 -0.61
C MET A 38 7.19 5.85 0.50
N ASP A 39 8.51 5.68 0.43
CA ASP A 39 9.26 4.86 1.39
C ASP A 39 9.06 5.34 2.84
N GLY A 40 8.75 4.39 3.72
CA GLY A 40 8.45 4.64 5.13
C GLY A 40 7.17 5.43 5.43
N LYS A 41 6.29 5.68 4.43
CA LYS A 41 5.06 6.44 4.63
C LYS A 41 3.82 5.56 4.66
N LEU A 42 2.90 5.86 5.57
CA LEU A 42 1.54 5.35 5.53
C LEU A 42 0.71 6.21 4.58
N LEU A 43 0.15 5.59 3.54
CA LEU A 43 -0.72 6.26 2.59
C LEU A 43 -2.16 5.81 2.78
N LEU A 44 -3.06 6.79 2.86
CA LEU A 44 -4.50 6.55 2.89
C LEU A 44 -5.04 6.74 1.47
N VAL A 45 -5.49 5.65 0.87
CA VAL A 45 -6.21 5.67 -0.40
C VAL A 45 -7.70 5.63 -0.10
N THR A 46 -8.46 6.56 -0.68
CA THR A 46 -9.88 6.72 -0.41
C THR A 46 -10.66 6.89 -1.71
N ASN A 47 -11.89 6.38 -1.73
CA ASN A 47 -12.88 6.61 -2.79
C ASN A 47 -13.86 7.73 -2.43
N MET A 48 -13.59 8.50 -1.38
CA MET A 48 -14.42 9.61 -0.91
C MET A 48 -13.93 10.92 -1.54
N PRO A 49 -14.55 11.42 -2.63
CA PRO A 49 -14.05 12.57 -3.36
C PRO A 49 -14.32 13.90 -2.67
N ASP A 50 -15.34 13.98 -1.82
CA ASP A 50 -15.86 15.22 -1.22
C ASP A 50 -15.30 15.48 0.19
N HIS A 51 -14.15 14.90 0.52
CA HIS A 51 -13.51 15.03 1.82
C HIS A 51 -12.09 15.56 1.69
N THR A 52 -11.75 16.48 2.57
CA THR A 52 -10.39 16.99 2.68
C THR A 52 -9.45 15.93 3.25
N PRO A 53 -8.12 16.01 3.00
CA PRO A 53 -7.16 15.07 3.57
C PRO A 53 -7.24 14.95 5.10
N VAL A 54 -7.54 16.05 5.81
CA VAL A 54 -7.69 16.06 7.26
C VAL A 54 -8.91 15.23 7.70
N GLU A 55 -10.04 15.37 7.01
CA GLU A 55 -11.24 14.59 7.29
C GLU A 55 -11.05 13.10 7.00
N ILE A 56 -10.31 12.77 5.94
CA ILE A 56 -9.96 11.37 5.62
C ILE A 56 -9.13 10.75 6.74
N VAL A 57 -8.11 11.45 7.22
CA VAL A 57 -7.27 10.98 8.33
C VAL A 57 -8.11 10.81 9.61
N ALA A 58 -9.00 11.75 9.92
CA ALA A 58 -9.87 11.67 11.09
C ALA A 58 -10.81 10.44 11.02
N ARG A 59 -11.44 10.20 9.87
CA ARG A 59 -12.30 9.05 9.63
C ARG A 59 -11.54 7.72 9.74
N TYR A 60 -10.36 7.65 9.11
CA TYR A 60 -9.51 6.45 9.19
C TYR A 60 -9.14 6.13 10.64
N LYS A 61 -8.78 7.12 11.46
CA LYS A 61 -8.50 6.93 12.89
C LYS A 61 -9.73 6.42 13.65
N ALA A 62 -10.91 6.95 13.37
CA ALA A 62 -12.14 6.53 14.02
C ALA A 62 -12.55 5.08 13.70
N LEU A 63 -12.17 4.52 12.53
CA LEU A 63 -12.39 3.11 12.22
C LEU A 63 -11.69 2.18 13.23
N ALA A 64 -10.49 2.55 13.69
CA ALA A 64 -9.77 1.78 14.70
C ALA A 64 -10.50 1.77 16.06
N ASP A 65 -11.21 2.86 16.38
CA ASP A 65 -12.05 2.92 17.58
C ASP A 65 -13.31 2.05 17.45
N ILE A 66 -13.88 1.93 16.25
CA ILE A 66 -14.98 1.01 15.95
C ILE A 66 -14.54 -0.44 16.14
N GLU A 67 -13.38 -0.84 15.61
CA GLU A 67 -12.84 -2.20 15.85
C GLU A 67 -12.62 -2.48 17.33
N ARG A 68 -12.13 -1.49 18.09
CA ARG A 68 -11.96 -1.62 19.53
C ARG A 68 -13.32 -1.80 20.23
N GLY A 69 -14.34 -1.03 19.85
CA GLY A 69 -15.70 -1.19 20.36
C GLY A 69 -16.27 -2.59 20.11
N PHE A 70 -16.10 -3.12 18.89
CA PHE A 70 -16.50 -4.50 18.59
C PHE A 70 -15.72 -5.54 19.37
N ARG A 71 -14.43 -5.32 19.65
CA ARG A 71 -13.63 -6.21 20.50
C ARG A 71 -14.17 -6.28 21.93
N VAL A 72 -14.48 -5.13 22.52
CA VAL A 72 -15.04 -5.05 23.89
C VAL A 72 -16.42 -5.70 23.95
N LEU A 73 -17.28 -5.42 22.97
CA LEU A 73 -18.62 -6.02 22.90
C LEU A 73 -18.56 -7.55 22.79
N LYS A 74 -17.58 -8.11 22.07
CA LYS A 74 -17.38 -9.56 21.97
C LYS A 74 -16.80 -10.20 23.25
N SER A 75 -16.09 -9.44 24.08
CA SER A 75 -15.58 -9.94 25.36
C SER A 75 -16.59 -9.85 26.49
N GLU A 76 -17.47 -8.84 26.47
CA GLU A 76 -18.52 -8.68 27.49
C GLU A 76 -19.82 -9.42 27.16
N ILE A 77 -20.10 -9.58 25.87
CA ILE A 77 -21.27 -10.28 25.36
C ILE A 77 -20.68 -11.40 24.50
N GLU A 78 -20.89 -12.68 24.84
CA GLU A 78 -20.39 -13.85 24.10
C GLU A 78 -21.05 -13.98 22.70
N ILE A 79 -21.06 -12.91 21.90
CA ILE A 79 -21.66 -12.88 20.58
C ILE A 79 -20.65 -13.52 19.61
N ALA A 80 -20.95 -14.76 19.24
CA ALA A 80 -20.30 -15.51 18.18
C ALA A 80 -20.18 -14.68 16.87
N PRO A 81 -19.25 -15.03 15.95
CA PRO A 81 -18.96 -14.18 14.80
C PRO A 81 -20.17 -13.98 13.89
N VAL A 82 -20.48 -12.71 13.60
CA VAL A 82 -21.50 -12.32 12.62
C VAL A 82 -20.86 -12.32 11.23
N TYR A 83 -21.27 -13.26 10.39
CA TYR A 83 -20.87 -13.30 8.98
C TYR A 83 -21.82 -12.43 8.16
N HIS A 84 -21.28 -11.43 7.45
CA HIS A 84 -22.05 -10.68 6.44
C HIS A 84 -22.15 -11.53 5.16
N ARG A 85 -23.34 -11.56 4.54
CA ARG A 85 -23.60 -12.18 3.24
C ARG A 85 -23.37 -11.21 2.10
#